data_AF-A0A9X6NUH3-F1
#
_entry.id   AF-A0A9X6NUH3-F1
#
_cell.length_a   1.000
_cell.length_b   1.000
_cell.length_c   1.000
_cell.angle_alpha   90.00
_cell.angle_beta   90.00
_cell.angle_gamma   90.00
#
_symmetry.space_group_name_H-M   'P 1'
#
loop_
_entity.id
_entity.type
_entity.pdbx_description
1 polymer ?
#
loop_
_entity_poly.entity_id
_entity_poly.type
_entity_poly.pdbx_seq_one_letter_code
_entity_poly.pdbx_strand_id
1 'polypeptide(L)'
;MDRIDVLLKTFIATFGGFCGYFLGGWDATLKILVTMAVIDYLTGMIAAGYNGELKSKVGFKGIAKKVVLFLLIGAAAQLDAALGSNSAIREATIFFFMGNELLSLLENAGRMGIPLPQALTNAVEILGGKQKQEEKKGDVQ
;
A
#
# COMPACT_ATOMS: atom_id res chain seq x y z
N MET A 1 19.09 7.62 30.61
CA MET A 1 18.94 7.13 29.23
C MET A 1 18.34 5.73 29.25
N ASP A 2 18.80 4.86 30.13
CA ASP A 2 18.29 3.48 30.33
C ASP A 2 16.77 3.31 30.38
N ARG A 3 16.03 4.20 31.10
CA ARG A 3 14.56 4.10 31.17
C ARG A 3 13.87 4.41 29.85
N ILE A 4 14.37 5.38 29.08
CA ILE A 4 13.79 5.77 27.79
C ILE A 4 14.03 4.65 26.77
N ASP A 5 15.22 4.05 26.77
CA ASP A 5 15.54 2.94 25.89
C ASP A 5 14.68 1.71 26.18
N VAL A 6 14.44 1.41 27.46
CA VAL A 6 13.53 0.33 27.86
C VAL A 6 12.10 0.63 27.41
N LEU A 7 11.57 1.83 27.67
CA LEU A 7 10.22 2.20 27.25
C LEU A 7 10.04 2.13 25.73
N LEU A 8 11.02 2.60 24.97
CA LEU A 8 11.00 2.55 23.51
C LEU A 8 11.00 1.10 22.99
N LYS A 9 11.88 0.24 23.52
CA LYS A 9 11.95 -1.18 23.15
C LYS A 9 10.65 -1.90 23.50
N THR A 10 10.11 -1.66 24.68
CA THR A 10 8.83 -2.23 25.10
C THR A 10 7.74 -1.80 24.15
N PHE A 11 7.62 -0.50 23.86
CA PHE A 11 6.63 0.02 22.92
C PHE A 11 6.72 -0.65 21.54
N ILE A 12 7.92 -0.66 20.93
CA ILE A 12 8.14 -1.28 19.61
C ILE A 12 7.77 -2.76 19.64
N ALA A 13 8.17 -3.50 20.68
CA ALA A 13 7.86 -4.92 20.80
C ALA A 13 6.35 -5.17 20.94
N THR A 14 5.65 -4.44 21.82
CA THR A 14 4.20 -4.58 21.98
C THR A 14 3.43 -4.13 20.74
N PHE A 15 3.83 -3.03 20.12
CA PHE A 15 3.17 -2.51 18.93
C PHE A 15 3.41 -3.42 17.73
N GLY A 16 4.65 -3.86 17.50
CA GLY A 16 4.97 -4.81 16.44
C GLY A 16 4.27 -6.16 16.63
N GLY A 17 4.23 -6.66 17.87
CA GLY A 17 3.48 -7.87 18.21
C GLY A 17 1.98 -7.72 17.92
N PHE A 18 1.39 -6.59 18.31
CA PHE A 18 -0.01 -6.27 17.99
C PHE A 18 -0.25 -6.18 16.48
N CYS A 19 0.60 -5.47 15.72
CA CYS A 19 0.48 -5.38 14.27
C CYS A 19 0.58 -6.75 13.60
N GLY A 20 1.54 -7.59 14.02
CA GLY A 20 1.68 -8.95 13.50
C GLY A 20 0.44 -9.80 13.77
N TYR A 21 -0.14 -9.71 14.96
CA TYR A 21 -1.41 -10.36 15.28
C TYR A 21 -2.58 -9.81 14.44
N PHE A 22 -2.74 -8.49 14.39
CA PHE A 22 -3.85 -7.82 13.71
C PHE A 22 -3.86 -8.09 12.21
N LEU A 23 -2.69 -8.12 11.58
CA LEU A 23 -2.52 -8.42 10.16
C LEU A 23 -2.58 -9.92 9.84
N GLY A 24 -2.84 -10.80 10.82
CA GLY A 24 -2.96 -12.23 10.60
C GLY A 24 -1.65 -12.98 10.38
N GLY A 25 -0.52 -12.45 10.85
CA GLY A 25 0.81 -13.05 10.77
C GLY A 25 1.83 -12.24 9.96
N TRP A 26 3.06 -12.77 9.86
CA TRP A 26 4.16 -12.19 9.08
C TRP A 26 4.70 -13.19 8.05
N ASP A 27 3.81 -13.60 7.15
CA ASP A 27 4.10 -14.58 6.10
C ASP A 27 4.67 -13.93 4.82
N ALA A 28 4.95 -14.76 3.80
CA ALA A 28 5.56 -14.32 2.56
C ALA A 28 4.69 -13.33 1.76
N THR A 29 3.37 -13.52 1.71
CA THR A 29 2.46 -12.67 0.92
C THR A 29 2.41 -11.25 1.49
N LEU A 30 2.34 -11.11 2.82
CA LEU A 30 2.37 -9.81 3.48
C LEU A 30 3.75 -9.12 3.31
N LYS A 31 4.85 -9.87 3.42
CA LYS A 31 6.20 -9.32 3.18
C LYS A 31 6.38 -8.77 1.77
N ILE A 32 5.87 -9.48 0.77
CA ILE A 32 5.91 -9.04 -0.63
C ILE A 32 5.12 -7.75 -0.78
N LEU A 33 3.89 -7.68 -0.27
CA LEU A 33 3.07 -6.49 -0.34
C LEU A 33 3.71 -5.27 0.36
N VAL A 34 4.29 -5.46 1.56
CA VAL A 34 5.04 -4.39 2.24
C VAL A 34 6.21 -3.91 1.39
N THR A 35 6.95 -4.83 0.79
CA THR A 35 8.06 -4.48 -0.11
C THR A 35 7.57 -3.68 -1.32
N MET A 36 6.49 -4.12 -1.96
CA MET A 36 5.88 -3.40 -3.08
C MET A 36 5.42 -2.00 -2.68
N ALA A 37 4.77 -1.87 -1.52
CA ALA A 37 4.30 -0.59 -1.01
C ALA A 37 5.46 0.40 -0.75
N VAL A 38 6.60 -0.09 -0.25
CA VAL A 38 7.81 0.73 -0.06
C VAL A 38 8.39 1.16 -1.42
N ILE A 39 8.56 0.23 -2.36
CA ILE A 39 9.09 0.53 -3.69
C ILE A 39 8.19 1.52 -4.42
N ASP A 40 6.87 1.34 -4.34
CA ASP A 40 5.92 2.25 -4.96
C ASP A 40 6.02 3.67 -4.39
N TYR A 41 6.13 3.81 -3.07
CA TYR A 41 6.29 5.13 -2.47
C TYR A 41 7.61 5.79 -2.92
N LEU A 42 8.71 5.04 -2.93
CA LEU A 42 10.00 5.56 -3.37
C LEU A 42 9.98 5.97 -4.84
N THR A 43 9.43 5.13 -5.72
CA THR A 43 9.32 5.41 -7.16
C THR A 43 8.37 6.59 -7.42
N GLY A 44 7.28 6.73 -6.66
CA GLY A 44 6.38 7.88 -6.75
C GLY A 44 7.06 9.19 -6.34
N MET A 45 7.89 9.16 -5.30
CA MET A 45 8.70 10.31 -4.89
C MET A 45 9.74 10.67 -5.95
N ILE A 46 10.43 9.67 -6.53
CA ILE A 46 11.39 9.89 -7.62
C ILE A 46 10.69 10.47 -8.85
N ALA A 47 9.56 9.90 -9.28
CA ALA A 47 8.80 10.37 -10.43
C ALA A 47 8.27 11.79 -10.23
N ALA A 48 7.77 12.13 -9.02
CA ALA A 48 7.37 13.49 -8.70
C ALA A 48 8.56 14.45 -8.71
N GLY A 49 9.74 14.04 -8.25
CA GLY A 49 10.97 14.83 -8.32
C GLY A 49 11.42 15.07 -9.76
N TYR A 50 11.45 14.02 -10.56
CA TYR A 50 11.80 14.05 -11.98
C TYR A 50 10.93 15.04 -12.77
N ASN A 51 9.64 15.12 -12.45
CA ASN A 51 8.69 16.02 -13.11
C ASN A 51 8.55 17.40 -12.45
N GLY A 52 9.28 17.70 -11.36
CA GLY A 52 9.15 18.97 -10.65
C GLY A 52 7.83 19.14 -9.88
N GLU A 53 7.14 18.05 -9.56
CA GLU A 53 5.81 18.00 -8.94
C GLU A 53 5.84 17.60 -7.46
N LEU A 54 7.02 17.60 -6.83
CA LEU A 54 7.18 17.27 -5.41
C LEU A 54 6.35 18.20 -4.52
N LYS A 55 5.29 17.64 -3.93
CA LYS A 55 4.44 18.33 -2.96
C LYS A 55 4.22 17.41 -1.76
N SER A 56 4.58 17.89 -0.57
CA SER A 56 4.44 17.14 0.69
C SER A 56 3.00 16.64 0.93
N LYS A 57 2.00 17.47 0.58
CA LYS A 57 0.58 17.10 0.67
C LYS A 57 0.22 15.87 -0.19
N VAL A 58 0.82 15.75 -1.37
CA VAL A 58 0.60 14.60 -2.27
C VAL A 58 1.27 13.35 -1.69
N GLY A 59 2.50 13.48 -1.21
CA GLY A 59 3.22 12.38 -0.54
C GLY A 59 2.49 11.88 0.70
N PHE A 60 1.95 12.78 1.53
CA PHE A 60 1.15 12.43 2.70
C PHE A 60 -0.15 11.70 2.33
N LYS A 61 -0.86 12.15 1.28
CA LYS A 61 -2.05 11.44 0.76
C LYS A 61 -1.67 10.02 0.32
N GLY A 62 -0.51 9.84 -0.30
CA GLY A 62 0.03 8.53 -0.69
C GLY A 62 0.25 7.60 0.50
N ILE A 63 0.92 8.07 1.55
CA ILE A 63 1.14 7.29 2.78
C ILE A 63 -0.18 6.97 3.49
N ALA A 64 -1.10 7.94 3.59
CA ALA A 64 -2.40 7.71 4.21
C ALA A 64 -3.19 6.59 3.52
N LYS A 65 -3.18 6.54 2.19
CA LYS A 65 -3.81 5.44 1.42
C LYS A 65 -3.19 4.08 1.77
N LYS A 66 -1.87 3.99 1.86
CA LYS A 66 -1.18 2.74 2.23
C LYS A 66 -1.50 2.30 3.65
N VAL A 67 -1.64 3.23 4.60
CA VAL A 67 -2.09 2.91 5.96
C VAL A 67 -3.49 2.28 5.94
N VAL A 68 -4.44 2.89 5.21
CA VAL A 68 -5.81 2.34 5.07
C VAL A 68 -5.78 0.96 4.43
N LEU A 69 -4.96 0.75 3.41
CA LEU A 69 -4.76 -0.54 2.77
C LEU A 69 -4.36 -1.63 3.77
N PHE A 70 -3.37 -1.37 4.64
CA PHE A 70 -2.98 -2.34 5.67
C PHE A 70 -4.05 -2.53 6.75
N LEU A 71 -4.83 -1.49 7.08
CA LEU A 71 -5.98 -1.64 7.98
C LEU A 71 -7.06 -2.56 7.39
N LEU A 72 -7.31 -2.48 6.08
CA LEU A 72 -8.25 -3.37 5.39
C LEU A 72 -7.77 -4.82 5.38
N ILE A 73 -6.46 -5.06 5.25
CA ILE A 73 -5.88 -6.40 5.37
C ILE A 73 -6.06 -6.95 6.79
N GLY A 74 -5.82 -6.13 7.80
CA GLY A 74 -6.07 -6.53 9.18
C GLY A 74 -7.54 -6.86 9.43
N ALA A 75 -8.47 -6.05 8.92
CA ALA A 75 -9.90 -6.35 8.98
C ALA A 75 -10.26 -7.68 8.27
N ALA A 76 -9.69 -7.94 7.09
CA ALA A 76 -9.85 -9.21 6.39
C ALA A 76 -9.31 -10.39 7.20
N ALA A 77 -8.16 -10.23 7.86
CA ALA A 77 -7.59 -11.26 8.75
C ALA A 77 -8.49 -11.56 9.95
N GLN A 78 -9.09 -10.52 10.57
CA GLN A 78 -10.05 -10.72 11.66
C GLN A 78 -11.33 -11.40 11.18
N LEU A 79 -11.77 -11.10 9.95
CA LEU A 79 -12.91 -11.77 9.34
C LEU A 79 -12.62 -13.25 9.07
N ASP A 80 -11.41 -13.58 8.59
CA ASP A 80 -11.01 -14.99 8.44
C ASP A 80 -11.00 -15.74 9.77
N ALA A 81 -10.54 -15.09 10.85
CA ALA A 81 -10.55 -15.67 12.18
C ALA A 81 -11.98 -15.90 12.70
N ALA A 82 -12.91 -15.00 12.40
CA ALA A 82 -14.31 -15.12 12.79
C ALA A 82 -15.06 -16.20 11.99
N LEU A 83 -14.75 -16.36 10.70
CA LEU A 83 -15.43 -17.29 9.80
C LEU A 83 -14.76 -18.66 9.71
N GLY A 84 -13.53 -18.81 10.18
CA GLY A 84 -12.75 -20.03 10.02
C GLY A 84 -12.31 -20.31 8.58
N SER A 85 -12.17 -19.27 7.75
CA SER A 85 -11.88 -19.39 6.32
C SER A 85 -10.40 -19.58 5.97
N ASN A 86 -9.57 -19.98 6.93
CA ASN A 86 -8.15 -20.33 6.72
C ASN A 86 -7.36 -19.28 5.92
N SER A 87 -7.51 -18.00 6.22
CA SER A 87 -6.83 -16.86 5.57
C SER A 87 -7.28 -16.51 4.15
N ALA A 88 -8.33 -17.15 3.61
CA ALA A 88 -8.74 -16.94 2.23
C ALA A 88 -9.09 -15.48 1.91
N ILE A 89 -9.76 -14.78 2.83
CA ILE A 89 -10.19 -13.39 2.61
C ILE A 89 -8.99 -12.45 2.71
N ARG A 90 -8.11 -12.67 3.69
CA ARG A 90 -6.85 -11.94 3.86
C ARG A 90 -5.97 -12.08 2.63
N GLU A 91 -5.76 -13.29 2.14
CA GLU A 91 -4.92 -13.54 0.97
C GLU A 91 -5.50 -12.88 -0.28
N ALA A 92 -6.81 -13.04 -0.53
CA ALA A 92 -7.47 -12.36 -1.65
C ALA A 92 -7.31 -10.83 -1.57
N THR A 93 -7.43 -10.27 -0.37
CA THR A 93 -7.24 -8.83 -0.13
C THR A 93 -5.79 -8.40 -0.38
N ILE A 94 -4.80 -9.17 0.07
CA ILE A 94 -3.38 -8.92 -0.20
C ILE A 94 -3.09 -8.99 -1.70
N PHE A 95 -3.58 -10.01 -2.42
CA PHE A 95 -3.40 -10.12 -3.87
C PHE A 95 -4.03 -8.96 -4.64
N PHE A 96 -5.23 -8.53 -4.25
CA PHE A 96 -5.88 -7.36 -4.81
C PHE A 96 -5.00 -6.11 -4.66
N PHE A 97 -4.47 -5.88 -3.46
CA PHE A 97 -3.61 -4.74 -3.19
C PHE A 97 -2.22 -4.84 -3.82
N MET A 98 -1.65 -6.03 -3.99
CA MET A 98 -0.44 -6.22 -4.80
C MET A 98 -0.68 -5.80 -6.25
N GLY A 99 -1.85 -6.10 -6.82
CA GLY A 99 -2.25 -5.59 -8.14
C GLY A 99 -2.31 -4.07 -8.19
N ASN A 100 -2.86 -3.42 -7.16
CA ASN A 100 -2.93 -1.96 -7.07
C ASN A 100 -1.54 -1.31 -6.96
N GLU A 101 -0.65 -1.86 -6.14
CA GLU A 101 0.73 -1.37 -6.02
C GLU A 101 1.51 -1.59 -7.33
N LEU A 102 1.29 -2.70 -8.04
CA LEU A 102 1.88 -2.94 -9.36
C LEU A 102 1.41 -1.92 -10.39
N LEU A 103 0.12 -1.61 -10.42
CA LEU A 103 -0.46 -0.58 -11.29
C LEU A 103 0.18 0.79 -11.01
N SER A 104 0.31 1.17 -9.74
CA SER A 104 0.94 2.42 -9.32
C SER A 104 2.43 2.48 -9.70
N LEU A 105 3.17 1.37 -9.59
CA LEU A 105 4.55 1.27 -10.06
C LEU A 105 4.68 1.50 -11.57
N LEU A 106 3.78 0.92 -12.36
CA LEU A 106 3.74 1.13 -13.81
C LEU A 106 3.40 2.59 -14.16
N GLU A 107 2.48 3.22 -13.44
CA GLU A 107 2.20 4.65 -13.58
C GLU A 107 3.44 5.51 -13.31
N ASN A 108 4.16 5.24 -12.21
CA ASN A 108 5.38 5.97 -11.86
C ASN A 108 6.49 5.76 -12.91
N ALA A 109 6.66 4.55 -13.42
CA ALA A 109 7.59 4.25 -14.50
C ALA A 109 7.26 5.04 -15.78
N GLY A 110 5.98 5.05 -16.18
CA GLY A 110 5.51 5.83 -17.33
C GLY A 110 5.74 7.34 -17.16
N ARG A 111 5.50 7.88 -15.97
CA ARG A 111 5.79 9.30 -15.65
C ARG A 111 7.27 9.67 -15.72
N MET A 112 8.17 8.70 -15.63
CA MET A 112 9.61 8.89 -15.81
C MET A 112 10.06 8.69 -17.26
N GLY A 113 9.13 8.40 -18.19
CA GLY A 113 9.45 8.13 -19.59
C GLY A 113 10.04 6.75 -19.86
N ILE A 114 9.92 5.81 -18.91
CA ILE A 114 10.35 4.42 -19.14
C ILE A 114 9.40 3.80 -20.16
N PRO A 115 9.89 3.25 -21.29
CA PRO A 115 9.03 2.69 -22.32
C PRO A 115 8.33 1.43 -21.79
N LEU A 116 7.00 1.48 -21.73
CA LEU A 116 6.16 0.35 -21.36
C LEU A 116 5.54 -0.31 -22.61
N PRO A 117 5.43 -1.65 -22.66
CA PRO A 117 4.66 -2.33 -23.69
C PRO A 117 3.22 -1.82 -23.76
N GLN A 118 2.64 -1.78 -24.96
CA GLN A 118 1.29 -1.25 -25.20
C GLN A 118 0.23 -1.89 -24.30
N ALA A 119 0.34 -3.20 -24.03
CA ALA A 119 -0.58 -3.90 -23.14
C ALA A 119 -0.58 -3.33 -21.71
N LEU A 120 0.60 -2.98 -21.18
CA LEU A 120 0.73 -2.39 -19.85
C LEU A 120 0.23 -0.94 -19.83
N THR A 121 0.56 -0.15 -20.86
CA THR A 121 0.06 1.21 -21.01
C THR A 121 -1.48 1.24 -21.05
N ASN A 122 -2.09 0.36 -21.84
CA ASN A 122 -3.55 0.26 -21.92
C ASN A 122 -4.17 -0.14 -20.58
N ALA A 123 -3.56 -1.10 -19.86
CA ALA A 123 -4.02 -1.50 -18.54
C ALA A 123 -3.98 -0.33 -17.55
N VAL A 124 -2.89 0.45 -17.58
CA VAL A 124 -2.74 1.66 -16.76
C VAL A 124 -3.82 2.69 -17.06
N GLU A 125 -4.07 2.98 -18.33
CA GLU A 125 -5.10 3.96 -18.73
C GLU A 125 -6.52 3.54 -18.32
N ILE A 126 -6.87 2.26 -18.55
CA ILE A 126 -8.21 1.75 -18.25
C ILE A 126 -8.45 1.66 -16.75
N LEU A 127 -7.48 1.16 -15.99
CA LEU A 127 -7.64 0.91 -14.55
C LEU A 127 -7.38 2.17 -13.73
N GLY A 128 -6.29 2.89 -14.02
CA GLY A 128 -5.96 4.15 -13.34
C GLY A 128 -6.93 5.29 -13.69
N GLY A 129 -7.45 5.31 -14.92
CA GLY A 129 -8.46 6.28 -15.35
C GLY A 129 -9.79 6.16 -14.59
N LYS A 130 -10.22 4.93 -14.28
CA LYS A 130 -11.44 4.68 -13.48
C LYS A 130 -11.27 5.14 -12.02
N GLN A 131 -10.12 4.86 -11.39
CA GLN A 131 -9.84 5.29 -10.02
C GLN A 131 -9.88 6.82 -9.85
N LYS A 132 -9.33 7.57 -10.83
CA LYS A 132 -9.34 9.05 -10.79
C LYS A 132 -10.73 9.65 -10.94
N GLN A 133 -11.64 8.99 -11.65
CA GLN A 133 -13.04 9.44 -11.76
C GLN A 133 -13.84 9.18 -10.47
N GLU A 134 -13.55 8.09 -9.77
CA GLU A 134 -14.15 7.79 -8.47
C GLU A 134 -13.67 8.74 -7.37
N GLU A 135 -12.37 9.08 -7.33
CA GLU A 135 -11.84 10.09 -6.39
C GLU A 135 -12.51 11.46 -6.59
N LYS A 136 -12.71 11.91 -7.84
CA LYS A 136 -13.37 13.20 -8.12
C LYS A 136 -14.84 13.25 -7.73
N LYS A 137 -15.54 12.11 -7.63
CA LYS A 137 -16.93 12.08 -7.12
C LYS A 137 -17.00 12.17 -5.60
N GLY A 138 -15.95 11.73 -4.89
CA GLY A 138 -15.87 11.81 -3.42
C GLY A 138 -15.53 13.20 -2.88
N ASP A 139 -14.84 14.03 -3.65
CA ASP A 139 -14.42 15.40 -3.25
C ASP A 139 -15.52 16.47 -3.47
N VAL A 140 -16.71 16.11 -3.98
CA VAL A 140 -17.83 17.03 -4.30
C VAL A 140 -19.03 16.85 -3.34
N GLN A 141 -18.80 16.29 -2.13
CA GLN A 141 -19.81 16.26 -1.06
C GLN A 141 -19.34 17.02 0.18
#